data_AF-A0A7C5GKM5-F1
#
_entry.id   AF-A0A7C5GKM5-F1
#
_cell.length_a   1.000
_cell.length_b   1.000
_cell.length_c   1.000
_cell.angle_alpha   90.00
_cell.angle_beta   90.00
_cell.angle_gamma   90.00
#
_symmetry.space_group_name_H-M   'P 1'
#
loop_
_entity.id
_entity.type
_entity.pdbx_description
1 polymer ?
#
loop_
_entity_poly.entity_id
_entity_poly.type
_entity_poly.pdbx_seq_one_letter_code
_entity_poly.pdbx_strand_id
1 'polypeptide(L)'
;MKNQKKAFTMIELIFVIVIIGIVASVAIPKLSATRDDAKVSILAKAIQSVKSEVASSILANNKVPTTTQQMIDISNTLRDLSSFVIVNNKTINIVDTDNSSVVCKTITIDDGNISNIKLLLQDGNGTTAICKGLQKLIPDNNTAFTIAGNLINY
;
A
#
# COMPACT_ATOMS: atom_id res chain seq x y z
N MET A 1 40.33 34.14 36.91
CA MET A 1 40.34 32.69 37.22
C MET A 1 40.07 31.95 35.91
N LYS A 2 41.03 31.22 35.35
CA LYS A 2 40.89 30.54 34.05
C LYS A 2 40.21 29.18 34.26
N ASN A 3 38.98 29.04 33.77
CA ASN A 3 38.29 27.75 33.66
C ASN A 3 39.02 26.88 32.62
N GLN A 4 39.69 25.83 33.09
CA GLN A 4 40.24 24.80 32.22
C GLN A 4 39.08 23.93 31.72
N LYS A 5 38.79 23.99 30.41
CA LYS A 5 37.86 23.06 29.78
C LYS A 5 38.51 21.68 29.78
N LYS A 6 37.93 20.73 30.50
CA LYS A 6 38.35 19.32 30.43
C LYS A 6 38.08 18.81 29.02
N ALA A 7 39.14 18.44 28.31
CA ALA A 7 39.02 17.71 27.05
C ALA A 7 38.67 16.24 27.36
N PHE A 8 37.76 15.67 26.58
CA PHE A 8 37.44 14.24 26.64
C PHE A 8 38.70 13.41 26.31
N THR A 9 38.90 12.31 27.03
CA THR A 9 40.05 11.43 26.80
C THR A 9 39.84 10.63 25.51
N MET A 10 40.94 10.28 24.82
CA MET A 10 40.83 9.41 23.64
C MET A 10 40.18 8.06 24.00
N ILE A 11 40.42 7.54 25.22
CA ILE A 11 39.86 6.26 25.68
C ILE A 11 38.33 6.30 25.86
N GLU A 12 37.77 7.41 26.33
CA GLU A 12 36.31 7.57 26.42
C GLU A 12 35.66 7.57 25.03
N LEU A 13 36.30 8.18 24.03
CA LEU A 13 35.77 8.23 22.68
C LEU A 13 35.72 6.84 22.03
N ILE A 14 36.78 6.04 22.18
CA ILE A 14 36.81 4.65 21.65
C ILE A 14 35.76 3.75 22.32
N PHE A 15 35.53 3.90 23.62
CA PHE A 15 34.51 3.10 24.31
C PHE A 15 33.09 3.39 23.79
N VAL A 16 32.79 4.67 23.52
CA VAL A 16 31.48 5.09 22.98
C VAL A 16 31.24 4.51 21.59
N ILE A 17 32.22 4.59 20.68
CA ILE A 17 32.03 4.04 19.31
C ILE A 17 31.87 2.52 19.31
N VAL A 18 32.55 1.80 20.22
CA VAL A 18 32.42 0.34 20.34
C VAL A 18 31.01 -0.03 20.81
N ILE A 19 30.49 0.65 21.83
CA ILE A 19 29.12 0.39 22.32
C ILE A 19 28.09 0.70 21.23
N ILE A 20 28.21 1.85 20.56
CA ILE A 20 27.30 2.20 19.46
C ILE A 20 27.41 1.17 18.34
N GLY A 21 28.61 0.67 18.02
CA GLY A 21 28.82 -0.37 17.01
C GLY A 21 28.09 -1.67 17.32
N ILE A 22 28.15 -2.13 18.58
CA ILE A 22 27.45 -3.35 19.02
C ILE A 22 25.93 -3.18 18.92
N VAL A 23 25.40 -2.07 19.45
CA VAL A 23 23.94 -1.82 19.44
C VAL A 23 23.43 -1.59 18.02
N ALA A 24 24.17 -0.87 17.18
CA ALA A 24 23.79 -0.59 15.80
C ALA A 24 23.68 -1.86 14.95
N SER A 25 24.59 -2.83 15.15
CA SER A 25 24.58 -4.10 14.41
C SER A 25 23.26 -4.88 14.57
N VAL A 26 22.67 -4.85 15.77
CA VAL A 26 21.38 -5.51 16.04
C VAL A 26 20.19 -4.61 15.71
N ALA A 27 20.31 -3.31 15.93
CA ALA A 27 19.21 -2.38 15.75
C ALA A 27 18.88 -2.12 14.26
N ILE A 28 19.89 -2.00 13.38
CA ILE A 28 19.69 -1.64 11.97
C ILE A 28 18.83 -2.67 11.22
N PRO A 29 19.12 -3.99 11.27
CA PRO A 29 18.30 -4.99 10.58
C PRO A 29 16.85 -5.01 11.10
N LYS A 30 16.68 -4.90 12.41
CA LYS A 30 15.36 -4.88 13.05
C LYS A 30 14.55 -3.65 12.66
N LEU A 31 15.18 -2.47 12.63
CA LEU A 31 14.53 -1.24 12.19
C LEU A 31 14.16 -1.29 10.71
N SER A 32 14.97 -1.92 9.87
CA SER A 32 14.62 -2.11 8.45
C SER A 32 13.36 -2.95 8.29
N ALA A 33 13.31 -4.11 8.95
CA ALA A 33 12.14 -4.99 8.89
C ALA A 33 10.87 -4.31 9.43
N THR A 34 10.97 -3.61 10.57
CA THR A 34 9.83 -2.86 11.14
C THR A 34 9.33 -1.76 10.21
N ARG A 35 10.22 -1.09 9.47
CA ARG A 35 9.82 -0.06 8.47
C ARG A 35 9.07 -0.68 7.30
N ASP A 36 9.52 -1.84 6.82
CA ASP A 36 8.86 -2.55 5.73
C ASP A 36 7.48 -3.06 6.17
N ASP A 37 7.37 -3.66 7.36
CA ASP A 37 6.09 -4.08 7.94
C ASP A 37 5.11 -2.90 8.11
N ALA A 38 5.62 -1.72 8.52
CA ALA A 38 4.81 -0.51 8.64
C ALA A 38 4.26 -0.05 7.27
N LYS A 39 5.11 -0.06 6.21
CA LYS A 39 4.67 0.26 4.85
C LYS A 39 3.60 -0.71 4.37
N VAL A 40 3.81 -2.01 4.58
CA VAL A 40 2.83 -3.05 4.22
C VAL A 40 1.49 -2.81 4.92
N SER A 41 1.49 -2.47 6.21
CA SER A 41 0.26 -2.18 6.97
C SER A 41 -0.48 -0.93 6.46
N ILE A 42 0.26 0.14 6.12
CA ILE A 42 -0.31 1.36 5.54
C ILE A 42 -0.95 1.05 4.17
N LEU A 43 -0.24 0.32 3.30
CA LEU A 43 -0.76 -0.09 2.00
C LEU A 43 -2.00 -0.98 2.14
N ALA A 44 -1.97 -1.94 3.07
CA ALA A 44 -3.10 -2.85 3.28
C ALA A 44 -4.36 -2.11 3.74
N LYS A 45 -4.21 -1.06 4.58
CA LYS A 45 -5.32 -0.18 4.97
C LYS A 45 -5.81 0.67 3.81
N ALA A 46 -4.89 1.25 3.04
CA ALA A 46 -5.24 2.06 1.87
C ALA A 46 -6.01 1.23 0.83
N ILE A 47 -5.60 -0.02 0.59
CA ILE A 47 -6.32 -0.94 -0.32
C ILE A 47 -7.75 -1.17 0.14
N GLN A 48 -7.97 -1.40 1.44
CA GLN A 48 -9.31 -1.60 1.98
C GLN A 48 -10.18 -0.36 1.83
N SER A 49 -9.62 0.83 2.06
CA SER A 49 -10.31 2.12 1.86
C SER A 49 -10.71 2.29 0.40
N VAL A 50 -9.74 2.19 -0.52
CA VAL A 50 -9.95 2.31 -1.97
C VAL A 50 -10.97 1.28 -2.46
N LYS A 51 -10.88 0.02 -2.00
CA LYS A 51 -11.85 -1.02 -2.34
C LYS A 51 -13.27 -0.63 -1.91
N SER A 52 -13.44 -0.10 -0.70
CA SER A 52 -14.75 0.33 -0.21
C SER A 52 -15.27 1.56 -0.94
N GLU A 53 -14.40 2.51 -1.30
CA GLU A 53 -14.74 3.74 -2.01
C GLU A 53 -15.13 3.47 -3.47
N VAL A 54 -14.39 2.59 -4.15
CA VAL A 54 -14.75 2.11 -5.49
C VAL A 54 -16.10 1.40 -5.43
N ALA A 55 -16.30 0.55 -4.42
CA ALA A 55 -17.56 -0.16 -4.27
C ALA A 55 -18.76 0.77 -4.03
N SER A 56 -18.61 1.73 -3.10
CA SER A 56 -19.68 2.69 -2.78
C SER A 56 -19.98 3.62 -3.95
N SER A 57 -18.96 4.04 -4.71
CA SER A 57 -19.16 4.87 -5.90
C SER A 57 -19.96 4.14 -6.99
N ILE A 58 -19.69 2.85 -7.21
CA ILE A 58 -20.44 2.03 -8.15
C ILE A 58 -21.90 1.87 -7.68
N LEU A 59 -22.14 1.66 -6.38
CA LEU A 59 -23.50 1.59 -5.82
C LEU A 59 -24.27 2.90 -5.96
N ALA A 60 -23.63 4.01 -5.62
CA ALA A 60 -24.27 5.32 -5.61
C ALA A 60 -24.64 5.79 -7.02
N ASN A 61 -23.78 5.55 -8.00
CA ASN A 61 -23.97 5.98 -9.38
C ASN A 61 -24.59 4.90 -10.28
N ASN A 62 -24.75 3.69 -9.75
CA ASN A 62 -25.21 2.50 -10.47
C ASN A 62 -24.51 2.29 -11.83
N LYS A 63 -23.22 2.63 -11.87
CA LYS A 63 -22.42 2.66 -13.10
C LYS A 63 -20.96 2.37 -12.78
N VAL A 64 -20.33 1.54 -13.61
CA VAL A 64 -18.89 1.29 -13.57
C VAL A 64 -18.14 2.46 -14.23
N PRO A 65 -16.96 2.87 -13.72
CA PRO A 65 -16.19 3.93 -14.34
C PRO A 65 -15.88 3.63 -15.81
N THR A 66 -16.29 4.55 -16.68
CA THR A 66 -16.12 4.47 -18.14
C THR A 66 -14.87 5.18 -18.63
N THR A 67 -14.30 6.08 -17.82
CA THR A 67 -13.05 6.78 -18.09
C THR A 67 -12.06 6.62 -16.95
N THR A 68 -10.77 6.75 -17.25
CA THR A 68 -9.71 6.73 -16.23
C THR A 68 -9.88 7.88 -15.23
N GLN A 69 -10.38 9.04 -15.69
CA GLN A 69 -10.63 10.18 -14.80
C GLN A 69 -11.74 9.88 -13.78
N GLN A 70 -12.80 9.19 -14.19
CA GLN A 70 -13.84 8.74 -13.25
C GLN A 70 -13.28 7.78 -12.19
N MET A 71 -12.25 6.99 -12.51
CA MET A 71 -11.55 6.16 -11.52
C MET A 71 -10.72 7.01 -10.56
N ILE A 72 -10.02 8.02 -11.06
CA ILE A 72 -9.22 8.97 -10.27
C ILE A 72 -10.11 9.74 -9.27
N ASP A 73 -11.30 10.14 -9.72
CA ASP A 73 -12.20 10.99 -8.93
C ASP A 73 -12.98 10.22 -7.85
N ILE A 74 -12.89 8.88 -7.82
CA ILE A 74 -13.51 8.06 -6.77
C ILE A 74 -12.88 8.32 -5.40
N SER A 75 -11.58 8.56 -5.36
CA SER A 75 -10.84 8.62 -4.10
C SER A 75 -9.64 9.55 -4.19
N ASN A 76 -9.50 10.43 -3.20
CA ASN A 76 -8.27 11.20 -3.03
C ASN A 76 -7.07 10.28 -2.73
N THR A 77 -7.28 9.12 -2.12
CA THR A 77 -6.23 8.12 -1.88
C THR A 77 -5.59 7.63 -3.18
N LEU A 78 -6.37 7.51 -4.26
CA LEU A 78 -5.86 7.14 -5.59
C LEU A 78 -5.02 8.24 -6.24
N ARG A 79 -5.15 9.49 -5.78
CA ARG A 79 -4.40 10.66 -6.26
C ARG A 79 -3.15 10.92 -5.44
N ASP A 80 -3.23 10.71 -4.14
CA ASP A 80 -2.23 11.18 -3.19
C ASP A 80 -1.16 10.11 -2.87
N LEU A 81 -1.47 8.82 -3.06
CA LEU A 81 -0.49 7.74 -2.90
C LEU A 81 0.07 7.29 -4.24
N SER A 82 1.39 7.47 -4.42
CA SER A 82 2.14 6.97 -5.58
C SER A 82 2.14 5.44 -5.71
N SER A 83 1.77 4.72 -4.65
CA SER A 83 1.65 3.26 -4.66
C SER A 83 0.39 2.76 -5.36
N PHE A 84 -0.57 3.64 -5.71
CA PHE A 84 -1.73 3.27 -6.53
C PHE A 84 -1.56 3.82 -7.94
N VAL A 85 -1.45 2.93 -8.92
CA VAL A 85 -1.27 3.26 -10.33
C VAL A 85 -2.50 2.81 -11.09
N ILE A 86 -3.25 3.76 -11.63
CA ILE A 86 -4.44 3.46 -12.43
C ILE A 86 -3.98 3.11 -13.85
N VAL A 87 -4.18 1.85 -14.24
CA VAL A 87 -3.77 1.33 -15.55
C VAL A 87 -4.83 1.63 -16.60
N ASN A 88 -6.09 1.50 -16.21
CA ASN A 88 -7.25 1.78 -17.06
C ASN A 88 -8.44 2.19 -16.19
N ASN A 89 -9.57 2.45 -16.81
CA ASN A 89 -10.81 2.84 -16.14
C ASN A 89 -11.40 1.77 -15.20
N LYS A 90 -10.84 0.56 -15.13
CA LYS A 90 -11.35 -0.55 -14.31
C LYS A 90 -10.28 -1.21 -13.43
N THR A 91 -9.01 -0.86 -13.62
CA THR A 91 -7.87 -1.61 -13.07
C THR A 91 -6.90 -0.68 -12.39
N ILE A 92 -6.62 -0.98 -11.13
CA ILE A 92 -5.69 -0.25 -10.29
C ILE A 92 -4.59 -1.23 -9.87
N ASN A 93 -3.35 -0.92 -10.22
CA ASN A 93 -2.19 -1.63 -9.73
C ASN A 93 -1.72 -1.00 -8.42
N ILE A 94 -1.48 -1.84 -7.41
CA ILE A 94 -0.77 -1.46 -6.21
C ILE A 94 0.69 -1.87 -6.39
N VAL A 95 1.56 -0.87 -6.42
CA VAL A 95 2.98 -1.04 -6.67
C VAL A 95 3.78 -0.96 -5.36
N ASP A 96 4.98 -1.50 -5.39
CA ASP A 96 5.93 -1.38 -4.30
C ASP A 96 6.22 0.10 -4.01
N THR A 97 6.24 0.47 -2.73
CA THR A 97 6.57 1.83 -2.26
C THR A 97 7.98 2.27 -2.66
N ASP A 98 8.92 1.33 -2.75
CA ASP A 98 10.32 1.62 -3.10
C ASP A 98 10.61 1.42 -4.59
N ASN A 99 9.72 0.75 -5.35
CA ASN A 99 9.89 0.55 -6.78
C ASN A 99 8.54 0.48 -7.51
N SER A 100 8.14 1.61 -8.10
CA SER A 100 6.85 1.75 -8.80
C SER A 100 6.68 0.85 -10.04
N SER A 101 7.74 0.22 -10.54
CA SER A 101 7.64 -0.75 -11.64
C SER A 101 7.21 -2.15 -11.17
N VAL A 102 7.27 -2.42 -9.86
CA VAL A 102 6.95 -3.72 -9.29
C VAL A 102 5.51 -3.71 -8.79
N VAL A 103 4.64 -4.48 -9.43
CA VAL A 103 3.23 -4.60 -9.03
C VAL A 103 3.09 -5.68 -7.96
N CYS A 104 2.62 -5.30 -6.77
CA CYS A 104 2.35 -6.23 -5.67
C CYS A 104 0.96 -6.85 -5.77
N LYS A 105 -0.06 -6.05 -6.08
CA LYS A 105 -1.46 -6.45 -6.16
C LYS A 105 -2.17 -5.67 -7.27
N THR A 106 -3.25 -6.20 -7.80
CA THR A 106 -4.11 -5.51 -8.75
C THR A 106 -5.57 -5.62 -8.31
N ILE A 107 -6.28 -4.49 -8.34
CA ILE A 107 -7.74 -4.41 -8.18
C ILE A 107 -8.32 -4.26 -9.58
N THR A 108 -9.20 -5.17 -9.99
CA THR A 108 -9.93 -5.08 -11.26
C THR A 108 -11.43 -5.14 -11.02
N ILE A 109 -12.16 -4.25 -11.68
CA ILE A 109 -13.62 -4.31 -11.76
C ILE A 109 -14.00 -5.24 -12.91
N ASP A 110 -14.62 -6.36 -12.58
CA ASP A 110 -15.24 -7.25 -13.57
C ASP A 110 -16.72 -6.85 -13.75
N ASP A 111 -17.02 -6.37 -14.95
CA ASP A 111 -18.32 -5.87 -15.38
C ASP A 111 -19.06 -6.84 -16.32
N GLY A 112 -18.66 -8.12 -16.37
CA GLY A 112 -19.26 -9.12 -17.24
C GLY A 112 -20.78 -9.31 -17.07
N ASN A 113 -21.36 -8.87 -15.94
CA ASN A 113 -22.80 -8.72 -15.75
C ASN A 113 -23.09 -7.55 -14.80
N ILE A 114 -23.82 -6.52 -15.26
CA ILE A 114 -24.18 -5.33 -14.47
C ILE A 114 -24.95 -5.65 -13.19
N SER A 115 -25.65 -6.79 -13.12
CA SER A 115 -26.36 -7.24 -11.91
C SER A 115 -25.44 -7.88 -10.86
N ASN A 116 -24.19 -8.19 -11.23
CA ASN A 116 -23.20 -8.82 -10.35
C ASN A 116 -21.81 -8.24 -10.63
N ILE A 117 -21.63 -6.94 -10.43
CA ILE A 117 -20.31 -6.31 -10.54
C ILE A 117 -19.41 -6.86 -9.43
N LYS A 118 -18.21 -7.32 -9.81
CA LYS A 118 -17.24 -7.91 -8.89
C LYS A 118 -15.97 -7.06 -8.81
N LEU A 119 -15.44 -6.90 -7.61
CA LEU A 119 -14.09 -6.40 -7.38
C LEU A 119 -13.14 -7.57 -7.15
N LEU A 120 -12.27 -7.83 -8.12
CA LEU A 120 -11.25 -8.86 -8.10
C LEU A 120 -9.94 -8.28 -7.55
N LEU A 121 -9.37 -8.91 -6.53
CA LEU A 121 -7.98 -8.71 -6.10
C LEU A 121 -7.16 -9.88 -6.64
N GLN A 122 -6.08 -9.56 -7.34
CA GLN A 122 -5.13 -10.53 -7.87
C GLN A 122 -3.70 -10.19 -7.46
N ASP A 123 -2.89 -11.20 -7.22
CA ASP A 123 -1.45 -11.07 -7.02
C ASP A 123 -0.75 -10.51 -8.26
N GLY A 124 0.07 -9.48 -8.05
CA GLY A 124 1.02 -9.01 -9.04
C GLY A 124 2.31 -9.84 -9.02
N ASN A 125 3.20 -9.58 -9.98
CA ASN A 125 4.47 -10.32 -10.12
C ASN A 125 5.58 -9.87 -9.13
N GLY A 126 5.26 -9.01 -8.17
CA GLY A 126 6.24 -8.45 -7.25
C GLY A 126 6.73 -9.45 -6.20
N THR A 127 8.05 -9.65 -6.13
CA THR A 127 8.68 -10.61 -5.19
C THR A 127 9.46 -9.94 -4.05
N THR A 128 9.38 -8.62 -3.91
CA THR A 128 10.03 -7.85 -2.85
C THR A 128 9.44 -8.18 -1.48
N ALA A 129 10.14 -7.78 -0.40
CA ALA A 129 9.65 -8.01 0.96
C ALA A 129 8.27 -7.37 1.20
N ILE A 130 8.06 -6.16 0.68
CA ILE A 130 6.80 -5.43 0.76
C ILE A 130 5.70 -6.15 -0.02
N CYS A 131 5.96 -6.54 -1.27
CA CYS A 131 4.95 -7.24 -2.07
C CYS A 131 4.59 -8.59 -1.45
N LYS A 132 5.56 -9.41 -1.03
CA LYS A 132 5.28 -10.70 -0.36
C LYS A 132 4.49 -10.51 0.93
N GLY A 133 4.84 -9.50 1.72
CA GLY A 133 4.09 -9.14 2.94
C GLY A 133 2.64 -8.77 2.61
N LEU A 134 2.44 -7.92 1.60
CA LEU A 134 1.12 -7.46 1.18
C LEU A 134 0.26 -8.59 0.61
N GLN A 135 0.84 -9.45 -0.23
CA GLN A 135 0.17 -10.60 -0.84
C GLN A 135 -0.26 -11.63 0.20
N LYS A 136 0.55 -11.82 1.24
CA LYS A 136 0.20 -12.68 2.37
C LYS A 136 -0.92 -12.11 3.23
N LEU A 137 -0.93 -10.79 3.47
CA LEU A 137 -1.93 -10.15 4.33
C LEU A 137 -3.30 -9.99 3.64
N ILE A 138 -3.30 -9.75 2.33
CA ILE A 138 -4.52 -9.61 1.54
C ILE A 138 -4.57 -10.79 0.57
N PRO A 139 -5.27 -11.89 0.90
CA PRO A 139 -5.41 -13.00 -0.02
C PRO A 139 -6.22 -12.57 -1.25
N ASP A 140 -5.94 -13.23 -2.38
CA ASP A 140 -6.73 -13.06 -3.60
C ASP A 140 -8.18 -13.46 -3.35
N ASN A 141 -9.11 -12.61 -3.78
CA ASN A 141 -10.54 -12.88 -3.69
C ASN A 141 -11.11 -13.07 -5.09
N ASN A 142 -10.94 -14.27 -5.64
CA ASN A 142 -11.63 -14.65 -6.87
C ASN A 142 -13.17 -14.74 -6.66
N THR A 143 -13.62 -14.85 -5.41
CA THR A 143 -15.03 -14.73 -5.03
C THR A 143 -15.36 -13.30 -4.64
N ALA A 144 -15.60 -12.49 -5.67
CA ALA A 144 -16.52 -11.35 -5.73
C ALA A 144 -16.97 -10.71 -4.40
N PHE A 145 -16.56 -9.46 -4.17
CA PHE A 145 -17.48 -8.52 -3.52
C PHE A 145 -18.57 -8.20 -4.55
N THR A 146 -19.70 -8.91 -4.49
CA THR A 146 -20.84 -8.65 -5.38
C THR A 146 -21.53 -7.38 -4.93
N ILE A 147 -21.40 -6.35 -5.74
CA ILE A 147 -22.02 -5.06 -5.52
C ILE A 147 -23.46 -5.15 -6.04
N ALA A 148 -24.36 -5.73 -5.24
CA ALA A 148 -25.76 -5.87 -5.62
C ALA A 148 -26.51 -4.56 -5.38
N GLY A 149 -26.93 -3.90 -6.47
CA GLY A 149 -27.97 -2.88 -6.48
C GLY A 149 -29.00 -3.27 -7.53
N ASN A 150 -30.22 -3.60 -7.13
CA ASN A 150 -31.30 -3.76 -8.10
C ASN A 150 -31.69 -2.37 -8.63
N LEU A 151 -31.70 -2.20 -9.95
CA LEU A 151 -32.29 -1.06 -10.62
C LEU A 151 -33.79 -1.02 -10.31
N ILE A 152 -34.25 -0.13 -9.43
CA ILE A 152 -35.67 0.22 -9.39
C ILE A 152 -35.87 1.30 -10.47
N ASN A 153 -36.31 0.87 -11.64
CA ASN A 153 -36.83 1.78 -12.66
C ASN A 153 -38.17 2.33 -12.15
N TYR A 154 -38.35 3.65 -12.18
CA TYR A 154 -39.66 4.29 -12.03
C TYR A 154 -40.37 4.31 -13.39
#